data_AF-A0A098T7D6-F1
#
_entry.id   AF-A0A098T7D6-F1
#
_cell.length_a   1.000
_cell.length_b   1.000
_cell.length_c   1.000
_cell.angle_alpha   90.00
_cell.angle_beta   90.00
_cell.angle_gamma   90.00
#
_symmetry.space_group_name_H-M   'P 1'
#
loop_
_entity.id
_entity.type
_entity.pdbx_description
1 polymer ?
#
loop_
_entity_poly.entity_id
_entity_poly.type
_entity_poly.pdbx_seq_one_letter_code
_entity_poly.pdbx_strand_id
1 'polypeptide(L)' 'MKTFHCGSLVPGCDWHTRADEDAEIVSRAVDHLRQTHGETIIRPSIVEQIKARITDEQGVA' A
#
# COMPACT_ATOMS: atom_id res chain seq x y z
N MET A 1 -10.39 10.32 -0.05
CA MET A 1 -9.70 9.52 0.99
C MET A 1 -9.08 8.35 0.27
N LYS A 2 -7.78 8.15 0.41
CA LYS A 2 -7.05 7.14 -0.35
C LYS A 2 -6.98 5.84 0.44
N THR A 3 -7.01 4.72 -0.28
CA THR A 3 -7.01 3.37 0.29
C THR A 3 -6.10 2.45 -0.51
N PHE A 4 -5.38 1.59 0.21
CA PHE A 4 -4.49 0.58 -0.35
C PHE A 4 -4.75 -0.78 0.29
N HIS A 5 -4.77 -1.81 -0.55
CA HIS A 5 -4.93 -3.20 -0.16
C HIS A 5 -3.65 -3.97 -0.49
N CYS A 6 -2.95 -4.48 0.52
CA CYS A 6 -1.75 -5.29 0.32
C CYS A 6 -2.04 -6.55 -0.51
N GLY A 7 -3.23 -7.15 -0.37
CA GLY A 7 -3.68 -8.30 -1.15
C GLY A 7 -3.67 -8.10 -2.67
N SER A 8 -3.72 -6.84 -3.14
CA SER A 8 -3.60 -6.50 -4.57
C SER A 8 -2.16 -6.59 -5.11
N LEU A 9 -1.18 -6.63 -4.19
CA LEU A 9 0.25 -6.73 -4.47
C LEU A 9 0.79 -8.10 -4.07
N VAL A 10 0.50 -8.56 -2.85
CA VAL A 10 0.92 -9.85 -2.30
C VAL A 10 -0.31 -10.74 -2.12
N PRO A 11 -0.50 -11.78 -2.95
CA PRO A 11 -1.65 -12.67 -2.82
C PRO A 11 -1.64 -13.38 -1.46
N GLY A 12 -2.78 -13.36 -0.78
CA GLY A 12 -2.94 -13.95 0.56
C GLY A 12 -2.75 -12.99 1.73
N CYS A 13 -2.55 -11.68 1.47
CA CYS A 13 -2.52 -10.67 2.51
C CYS A 13 -3.84 -9.87 2.57
N ASP A 14 -4.53 -9.90 3.71
CA ASP A 14 -5.77 -9.14 3.94
C ASP A 14 -5.53 -7.72 4.49
N TRP A 15 -4.27 -7.33 4.66
CA TRP A 15 -3.93 -6.03 5.22
C TRP A 15 -4.34 -4.89 4.27
N HIS A 16 -5.00 -3.88 4.82
CA HIS A 16 -5.34 -2.65 4.12
C HIS A 16 -5.05 -1.42 4.99
N THR A 17 -4.84 -0.28 4.34
CA THR A 17 -4.68 1.01 5.03
C THR A 17 -5.41 2.12 4.27
N ARG A 18 -5.80 3.15 4.99
CA ARG A 18 -6.45 4.35 4.45
C ARG A 18 -5.80 5.60 5.01
N ALA A 19 -5.57 6.60 4.17
CA ALA A 19 -5.07 7.92 4.59
C ALA A 19 -5.47 9.00 3.57
N ASP A 20 -5.29 10.26 3.93
CA ASP A 20 -5.58 11.38 3.02
C ASP A 20 -4.49 11.55 1.96
N GLU A 21 -3.24 11.28 2.36
CA GLU A 21 -2.04 11.42 1.52
C GLU A 21 -1.50 10.06 1.05
N ASP A 22 -1.02 10.01 -0.20
CA ASP A 22 -0.37 8.82 -0.75
C ASP A 22 0.95 8.50 -0.01
N ALA A 23 1.67 9.53 0.44
CA ALA A 23 2.89 9.36 1.22
C ALA A 23 2.67 8.58 2.52
N GLU A 24 1.58 8.86 3.24
CA GLU A 24 1.21 8.13 4.45
C GLU A 24 0.88 6.66 4.15
N ILE A 25 0.13 6.40 3.08
CA ILE A 25 -0.20 5.04 2.66
C ILE A 25 1.05 4.26 2.30
N VAL A 26 1.94 4.85 1.50
CA VAL A 26 3.21 4.24 1.10
C VAL A 26 4.05 3.93 2.33
N SER A 27 4.19 4.87 3.26
CA SER A 27 4.96 4.68 4.49
C SER A 27 4.46 3.47 5.29
N ARG A 28 3.14 3.39 5.51
CA ARG A 28 2.51 2.27 6.23
C ARG A 28 2.63 0.94 5.48
N ALA A 29 2.46 0.95 4.16
CA ALA A 29 2.58 -0.25 3.33
C ALA A 29 4.01 -0.80 3.31
N VAL A 30 5.01 0.10 3.24
CA VAL A 30 6.43 -0.26 3.33
C VAL A 30 6.76 -0.84 4.70
N ASP A 31 6.29 -0.19 5.77
CA ASP A 31 6.47 -0.70 7.13
C ASP A 31 5.85 -2.10 7.31
N HIS A 32 4.64 -2.30 6.80
CA HIS A 32 3.97 -3.59 6.78
C HIS A 32 4.76 -4.67 6.01
N LEU A 33 5.31 -4.34 4.84
CA LEU A 33 6.18 -5.22 4.05
C LEU A 33 7.40 -5.68 4.85
N ARG A 34 8.02 -4.78 5.61
CA ARG A 34 9.19 -5.11 6.45
C ARG A 34 8.82 -6.00 7.62
N GLN A 35 7.71 -5.71 8.31
CA GLN A 35 7.33 -6.41 9.53
C GLN A 35 6.63 -7.76 9.27
N THR A 36 5.74 -7.80 8.28
CA THR A 36 4.87 -8.97 8.03
C THR A 36 5.46 -9.89 6.96
N HIS A 37 6.00 -9.31 5.89
CA HIS A 37 6.55 -10.08 4.78
C HIS A 37 8.07 -10.33 4.91
N GLY A 38 8.73 -9.69 5.89
CA GLY A 38 10.19 -9.79 6.06
C GLY A 38 10.97 -9.12 4.92
N GLU A 39 10.32 -8.24 4.16
CA GLU A 39 10.90 -7.56 3.01
C GLU A 39 11.95 -6.55 3.51
N THR A 40 13.21 -6.96 3.54
CA THR A 40 14.31 -6.12 4.09
C THR A 40 14.81 -5.07 3.11
N ILE A 41 14.62 -5.29 1.81
CA ILE A 41 15.06 -4.40 0.73
C ILE A 41 13.84 -3.89 -0.04
N ILE A 42 13.47 -2.64 0.24
CA ILE A 42 12.35 -1.98 -0.44
C ILE A 42 12.88 -1.29 -1.69
N ARG A 43 12.70 -1.95 -2.84
CA ARG A 43 13.10 -1.39 -4.14
C ARG A 43 12.16 -0.25 -4.50
N PRO A 44 12.62 0.80 -5.21
CA PRO A 44 11.75 1.88 -5.68
C PRO A 44 10.60 1.35 -6.55
N SER A 45 10.81 0.25 -7.29
CA SER A 45 9.75 -0.42 -8.04
C SER A 45 8.58 -0.91 -7.17
N ILE A 46 8.82 -1.30 -5.91
CA ILE A 46 7.75 -1.73 -4.99
C ILE A 46 6.91 -0.52 -4.58
N VAL A 47 7.57 0.60 -4.29
CA VAL A 47 6.89 1.88 -3.96
C VAL A 47 6.02 2.33 -5.12
N GLU A 48 6.52 2.29 -6.35
CA GLU A 48 5.73 2.63 -7.53
C GLU A 48 4.54 1.69 -7.71
N GLN A 49 4.71 0.39 -7.46
CA GLN A 49 3.61 -0.58 -7.52
C GLN A 49 2.56 -0.36 -6.44
N ILE A 50 2.97 0.06 -5.23
CA ILE A 50 2.05 0.45 -4.15
C ILE A 50 1.27 1.67 -4.61
N LYS A 51 1.95 2.74 -5.05
CA LYS A 51 1.32 3.99 -5.50
C LYS A 51 0.32 3.77 -6.63
N ALA A 52 0.66 2.92 -7.61
CA ALA A 52 -0.23 2.57 -8.71
C ALA A 52 -1.49 1.80 -8.29
N ARG A 53 -1.49 1.19 -7.09
CA ARG A 53 -2.61 0.45 -6.52
C ARG A 53 -3.39 1.24 -5.47
N ILE A 54 -2.94 2.44 -5.11
CA ILE A 54 -3.69 3.33 -4.23
C ILE A 54 -4.94 3.76 -4.99
N THR A 55 -6.10 3.46 -4.42
CA THR A 55 -7.39 3.88 -4.97
C THR A 55 -7.88 5.06 -4.15
N ASP A 56 -8.32 6.13 -4.82
CA ASP A 56 -8.96 7.25 -4.13
C ASP A 56 -10.46 6.93 -4.01
N GLU A 57 -10.96 6.78 -2.78
CA GLU A 57 -12.40 6.70 -2.47
C GLU A 57 -13.05 8.09 -2.61
N GLN A 58 -12.73 8.85 -3.66
CA GLN A 58 -13.58 9.98 -4.07
C GLN A 58 -14.80 9.34 -4.71
N GLY A 59 -15.97 9.60 -4.13
CA GLY A 59 -17.21 8.92 -4.44
C GLY A 59 -17.37 8.60 -5.92
N VAL A 60 -17.59 7.32 -6.20
CA VAL A 60 -18.39 6.92 -7.35
C VAL A 60 -19.70 7.70 -7.23
N ALA A 61 -19.87 8.69 -8.11
CA ALA A 61 -21.06 9.51 -8.23
C ALA A 61 -22.26 8.66 -8.73
#